data_AF-A0A7V3Y1E1-F1
#
_entry.id   AF-A0A7V3Y1E1-F1
#
_cell.length_a   1.000
_cell.length_b   1.000
_cell.length_c   1.000
_cell.angle_alpha   90.00
_cell.angle_beta   90.00
_cell.angle_gamma   90.00
#
_symmetry.space_group_name_H-M   'P 1'
#
loop_
_entity.id
_entity.type
_entity.pdbx_description
1 polymer ?
#
loop_
_entity_poly.entity_id
_entity_poly.type
_entity_poly.pdbx_seq_one_letter_code
_entity_poly.pdbx_strand_id
1 'polypeptide(L)'
;MSLKEAHRSGYNIMLKKIIPNILLWAIVTSIVACSYAADYIEGAMTNRASFSISARYESGTGVIVEWNYDPDNESFAGYEIYMTEEPDNEFADMIIVGAGYNISSASCFQEEDNLKIASTTSFVHLISKLPSSGIYFYRVGVVNWKKRDYDGDGKDDNSPSVPTQSLYESYTEIDAISGSAIVEIY
;
A
#
# COMPACT_ATOMS: atom_id res chain seq x y z
N MET A 1 45.73 -41.08 -11.74
CA MET A 1 44.71 -40.03 -11.50
C MET A 1 43.88 -40.48 -10.31
N SER A 2 44.03 -39.83 -9.17
CA SER A 2 43.56 -40.32 -7.86
C SER A 2 42.05 -40.10 -7.69
N LEU A 3 41.34 -41.06 -7.09
CA LEU A 3 39.90 -41.00 -6.77
C LEU A 3 39.48 -39.75 -5.97
N LYS A 4 40.43 -39.09 -5.28
CA LYS A 4 40.20 -37.83 -4.57
C LYS A 4 39.99 -36.61 -5.50
N GLU A 5 40.53 -36.62 -6.72
CA GLU A 5 40.42 -35.48 -7.64
C GLU A 5 39.10 -35.47 -8.43
N ALA A 6 38.56 -36.66 -8.74
CA ALA A 6 37.26 -36.78 -9.42
C ALA A 6 36.09 -36.32 -8.52
N HIS A 7 36.16 -36.59 -7.21
CA HIS A 7 35.10 -36.22 -6.27
C HIS A 7 35.04 -34.70 -5.99
N ARG A 8 36.18 -34.00 -6.04
CA ARG A 8 36.25 -32.54 -5.83
C ARG A 8 35.79 -31.74 -7.05
N SER A 9 35.93 -32.30 -8.24
CA SER A 9 35.48 -31.70 -9.49
C SER A 9 33.95 -31.73 -9.63
N GLY A 10 33.31 -32.86 -9.29
CA GLY A 10 31.85 -33.01 -9.35
C GLY A 10 31.09 -32.05 -8.42
N TYR A 11 31.62 -31.80 -7.22
CA TYR A 11 30.99 -30.91 -6.23
C TYR A 11 30.98 -29.43 -6.68
N ASN A 12 32.06 -28.98 -7.34
CA ASN A 12 32.17 -27.61 -7.86
C ASN A 12 31.28 -27.34 -9.08
N ILE A 13 30.98 -28.37 -9.88
CA ILE A 13 30.09 -28.27 -11.03
C ILE A 13 28.62 -28.28 -10.59
N MET A 14 28.27 -29.07 -9.57
CA MET A 14 26.93 -29.08 -8.95
C MET A 14 26.61 -27.75 -8.24
N LEU A 15 27.51 -27.21 -7.41
CA LEU A 15 27.27 -25.92 -6.73
C LEU A 15 27.12 -24.76 -7.73
N LYS A 16 27.92 -24.71 -8.81
CA LYS A 16 27.83 -23.66 -9.83
C LYS A 16 26.52 -23.68 -10.63
N LYS A 17 25.80 -24.79 -10.69
CA LYS A 17 24.49 -24.90 -11.36
C LYS A 17 23.30 -24.63 -10.45
N ILE A 18 23.44 -24.85 -9.15
CA ILE A 18 22.34 -24.70 -8.17
C ILE A 18 22.24 -23.26 -7.65
N ILE A 19 23.38 -22.58 -7.45
CA ILE A 19 23.43 -21.18 -6.99
C ILE A 19 22.67 -20.20 -7.92
N PRO A 20 22.79 -20.24 -9.26
CA PRO A 20 22.05 -19.31 -10.11
C PRO A 20 20.54 -19.58 -10.11
N ASN A 21 20.09 -20.83 -9.84
CA ASN A 21 18.67 -21.16 -9.81
C ASN A 21 17.98 -20.74 -8.50
N ILE A 22 18.69 -20.76 -7.36
CA ILE A 22 18.13 -20.28 -6.09
C ILE A 22 18.02 -18.75 -6.09
N LEU A 23 18.97 -18.04 -6.70
CA LEU A 23 18.89 -16.59 -6.88
C LEU A 23 17.72 -16.19 -7.80
N LEU A 24 17.46 -16.98 -8.84
CA LEU A 24 16.35 -16.74 -9.77
C LEU A 24 14.98 -16.91 -9.09
N TRP A 25 14.83 -17.89 -8.19
CA TRP A 25 13.59 -18.05 -7.42
C TRP A 25 13.37 -16.95 -6.38
N ALA A 26 14.44 -16.43 -5.76
CA ALA A 26 14.33 -15.29 -4.84
C ALA A 26 13.88 -13.99 -5.55
N ILE A 27 14.34 -13.76 -6.79
CA ILE A 27 13.93 -12.62 -7.62
C ILE A 27 12.47 -12.78 -8.06
N VAL A 28 12.04 -13.99 -8.44
CA VAL A 28 10.64 -14.22 -8.86
C VAL A 28 9.66 -14.03 -7.71
N THR A 29 10.01 -14.39 -6.46
CA THR A 29 9.14 -14.17 -5.30
C THR A 29 9.09 -12.72 -4.81
N SER A 30 10.10 -11.89 -5.10
CA SER A 30 10.07 -10.47 -4.73
C SER A 30 9.22 -9.61 -5.67
N ILE A 31 8.90 -10.07 -6.88
CA ILE A 31 8.09 -9.31 -7.84
C ILE A 31 6.58 -9.51 -7.59
N VAL A 32 6.19 -10.63 -6.96
CA VAL A 32 4.77 -10.92 -6.65
C VAL A 32 4.26 -10.08 -5.47
N ALA A 33 5.15 -9.59 -4.60
CA ALA A 33 4.78 -8.65 -3.53
C ALA A 33 4.47 -7.24 -4.08
N CYS A 34 5.09 -6.84 -5.21
CA CYS A 34 4.78 -5.57 -5.87
C CYS A 34 3.52 -5.65 -6.76
N SER A 35 3.18 -6.83 -7.29
CA SER A 35 1.98 -6.96 -8.13
C SER A 35 0.67 -6.98 -7.34
N TYR A 36 0.71 -7.26 -6.03
CA TYR A 36 -0.49 -7.26 -5.21
C TYR A 36 -1.06 -5.84 -5.01
N ALA A 37 -0.21 -4.82 -4.96
CA ALA A 37 -0.65 -3.43 -4.88
C ALA A 37 -1.14 -2.93 -6.26
N ALA A 38 -0.40 -3.21 -7.33
CA ALA A 38 -0.72 -2.72 -8.67
C ALA A 38 -2.02 -3.33 -9.25
N ASP A 39 -2.15 -4.66 -9.29
CA ASP A 39 -3.35 -5.31 -9.88
C ASP A 39 -4.61 -5.08 -9.02
N TYR A 40 -4.45 -4.94 -7.70
CA TYR A 40 -5.58 -4.71 -6.78
C TYR A 40 -6.09 -3.26 -6.86
N ILE A 41 -5.18 -2.29 -6.99
CA ILE A 41 -5.54 -0.88 -7.25
C ILE A 41 -6.23 -0.78 -8.62
N GLU A 42 -5.72 -1.41 -9.67
CA GLU A 42 -6.33 -1.34 -11.02
C GLU A 42 -7.75 -1.96 -11.04
N GLY A 43 -7.97 -3.07 -10.32
CA GLY A 43 -9.29 -3.70 -10.17
C GLY A 43 -10.30 -2.84 -9.40
N ALA A 44 -9.88 -2.20 -8.30
CA ALA A 44 -10.73 -1.27 -7.53
C ALA A 44 -10.94 0.08 -8.24
N MET A 45 -9.98 0.52 -9.07
CA MET A 45 -10.10 1.71 -9.92
C MET A 45 -11.06 1.55 -11.09
N THR A 46 -11.39 0.30 -11.45
CA THR A 46 -12.44 0.00 -12.43
C THR A 46 -13.84 0.16 -11.83
N ASN A 47 -13.98 0.18 -10.49
CA ASN A 47 -15.22 0.55 -9.82
C ASN A 47 -15.43 2.07 -9.85
N ARG A 48 -16.69 2.48 -10.08
CA ARG A 48 -17.07 3.89 -10.02
C ARG A 48 -16.68 4.46 -8.66
N ALA A 49 -16.11 5.66 -8.66
CA ALA A 49 -15.85 6.43 -7.44
C ALA A 49 -17.08 6.40 -6.51
N SER A 50 -16.89 5.95 -5.28
CA SER A 50 -17.97 5.80 -4.30
C SER A 50 -18.27 7.12 -3.59
N PHE A 51 -17.30 8.04 -3.54
CA PHE A 51 -17.41 9.36 -2.92
C PHE A 51 -16.42 10.35 -3.53
N SER A 52 -16.54 11.63 -3.13
CA SER A 52 -15.68 12.73 -3.59
C SER A 52 -14.80 13.24 -2.46
N ILE A 53 -13.67 13.84 -2.83
CA ILE A 53 -12.74 14.49 -1.92
C ILE A 53 -12.40 15.90 -2.40
N SER A 54 -11.84 16.71 -1.51
CA SER A 54 -11.16 17.96 -1.86
C SER A 54 -9.72 17.89 -1.41
N ALA A 55 -8.80 18.37 -2.25
CA ALA A 55 -7.40 18.48 -1.91
C ALA A 55 -6.88 19.85 -2.32
N ARG A 56 -6.03 20.46 -1.50
CA ARG A 56 -5.41 21.77 -1.78
C ARG A 56 -4.00 21.83 -1.23
N TYR A 57 -3.13 22.53 -1.92
CA TYR A 57 -1.82 22.90 -1.41
C TYR A 57 -1.92 24.17 -0.56
N GLU A 58 -1.31 24.16 0.61
CA GLU A 58 -1.18 25.31 1.50
C GLU A 58 0.30 25.53 1.85
N SER A 59 0.82 26.68 1.43
CA SER A 59 2.25 27.00 1.61
C SER A 59 2.64 26.98 3.10
N GLY A 60 3.74 26.29 3.40
CA GLY A 60 4.23 26.10 4.78
C GLY A 60 3.58 24.95 5.54
N THR A 61 2.48 24.37 5.03
CA THR A 61 1.77 23.24 5.63
C THR A 61 1.98 21.96 4.80
N GLY A 62 1.65 22.01 3.51
CA GLY A 62 1.68 20.85 2.62
C GLY A 62 0.37 20.70 1.84
N VAL A 63 -0.04 19.47 1.52
CA VAL A 63 -1.33 19.19 0.87
C VAL A 63 -2.34 18.73 1.91
N ILE A 64 -3.46 19.46 2.02
CA ILE A 64 -4.59 19.10 2.88
C ILE A 64 -5.59 18.34 2.01
N VAL A 65 -5.86 17.09 2.38
CA VAL A 65 -6.85 16.21 1.74
C VAL A 65 -8.01 16.05 2.71
N GLU A 66 -9.24 16.30 2.25
CA GLU A 66 -10.47 16.26 3.04
C GLU A 66 -11.51 15.40 2.33
N TRP A 67 -12.27 14.62 3.11
CA TRP A 67 -13.33 13.76 2.59
C TRP A 67 -14.52 13.73 3.54
N ASN A 68 -15.66 13.32 2.99
CA ASN A 68 -16.86 13.03 3.78
C ASN A 68 -17.37 11.64 3.36
N TYR A 69 -17.03 10.64 4.15
CA TYR A 69 -17.44 9.26 3.96
C TYR A 69 -17.76 8.67 5.33
N ASP A 70 -18.82 7.87 5.41
CA ASP A 70 -19.26 7.20 6.63
C ASP A 70 -19.01 5.69 6.46
N PRO A 71 -17.86 5.16 6.93
CA PRO A 71 -17.51 3.76 6.72
C PRO A 71 -18.30 2.83 7.65
N ASP A 72 -18.38 1.54 7.28
CA ASP A 72 -18.88 0.51 8.20
C ASP A 72 -17.93 0.35 9.40
N ASN A 73 -18.37 0.83 10.57
CA ASN A 73 -17.56 0.85 11.78
C ASN A 73 -17.17 -0.54 12.30
N GLU A 74 -17.90 -1.61 11.96
CA GLU A 74 -17.58 -2.95 12.47
C GLU A 74 -16.37 -3.57 11.77
N SER A 75 -16.22 -3.27 10.49
CA SER A 75 -15.17 -3.84 9.62
C SER A 75 -14.07 -2.83 9.28
N PHE A 76 -14.23 -1.55 9.63
CA PHE A 76 -13.25 -0.50 9.30
C PHE A 76 -11.85 -0.81 9.83
N ALA A 77 -10.87 -0.81 8.93
CA ALA A 77 -9.46 -1.03 9.23
C ALA A 77 -8.63 0.25 9.15
N GLY A 78 -9.01 1.20 8.29
CA GLY A 78 -8.35 2.48 8.17
C GLY A 78 -8.59 3.18 6.84
N TYR A 79 -8.04 4.38 6.71
CA TYR A 79 -7.93 5.11 5.45
C TYR A 79 -6.53 4.95 4.85
N GLU A 80 -6.47 4.84 3.53
CA GLU A 80 -5.25 4.95 2.73
C GLU A 80 -5.35 6.17 1.80
N ILE A 81 -4.29 6.98 1.76
CA ILE A 81 -4.21 8.16 0.92
C ILE A 81 -3.29 7.84 -0.24
N TYR A 82 -3.80 7.98 -1.46
CA TYR A 82 -3.06 7.71 -2.68
C TYR A 82 -2.77 9.01 -3.43
N MET A 83 -1.69 8.99 -4.20
CA MET A 83 -1.25 10.07 -5.08
C MET A 83 -0.61 9.45 -6.32
N THR A 84 -0.71 10.10 -7.48
CA THR A 84 0.09 9.70 -8.66
C THR A 84 1.59 9.73 -8.34
N GLU A 85 2.33 8.74 -8.82
CA GLU A 85 3.79 8.67 -8.63
C GLU A 85 4.50 9.76 -9.43
N GLU A 86 4.06 9.99 -10.67
CA GLU A 86 4.63 10.99 -11.55
C GLU A 86 3.78 12.28 -11.55
N PRO A 87 4.41 13.46 -11.47
CA PRO A 87 3.72 14.73 -11.68
C PRO A 87 3.24 14.85 -13.13
N ASP A 88 2.17 15.61 -13.34
CA ASP A 88 1.60 16.00 -14.63
C ASP A 88 1.08 14.82 -15.48
N ASN A 89 0.88 13.65 -14.87
CA ASN A 89 0.40 12.43 -15.52
C ASN A 89 -0.77 11.81 -14.73
N GLU A 90 -2.00 12.00 -15.19
CA GLU A 90 -3.21 11.47 -14.52
C GLU A 90 -3.36 9.95 -14.61
N PHE A 91 -2.60 9.32 -15.50
CA PHE A 91 -2.61 7.87 -15.74
C PHE A 91 -1.36 7.19 -15.16
N ALA A 92 -0.52 7.93 -14.43
CA ALA A 92 0.59 7.33 -13.69
C ALA A 92 0.06 6.38 -12.61
N ASP A 93 0.92 5.43 -12.23
CA ASP A 93 0.66 4.54 -11.10
C ASP A 93 0.40 5.36 -9.83
N MET A 94 -0.47 4.82 -8.96
CA MET A 94 -0.78 5.45 -7.68
C MET A 94 0.08 4.83 -6.58
N ILE A 95 0.65 5.68 -5.75
CA ILE A 95 1.41 5.29 -4.56
C ILE A 95 0.67 5.69 -3.29
N ILE A 96 0.86 4.91 -2.23
CA ILE A 96 0.34 5.23 -0.90
C ILE A 96 1.26 6.27 -0.25
N VAL A 97 0.70 7.44 0.07
CA VAL A 97 1.39 8.56 0.72
C VAL A 97 0.96 8.75 2.18
N GLY A 98 -0.16 8.17 2.58
CA GLY A 98 -0.63 8.22 3.97
C GLY A 98 -1.39 6.96 4.36
N ALA A 99 -1.10 6.39 5.51
CA ALA A 99 -1.85 5.28 6.08
C ALA A 99 -1.70 5.21 7.60
N GLY A 100 -2.56 4.45 8.26
CA GLY A 100 -2.43 4.22 9.70
C GLY A 100 -1.21 3.38 10.08
N TYR A 101 -0.73 2.52 9.20
CA TYR A 101 0.38 1.60 9.44
C TYR A 101 1.50 1.86 8.44
N ASN A 102 2.74 1.50 8.78
CA ASN A 102 3.90 1.67 7.91
C ASN A 102 3.95 0.65 6.75
N ILE A 103 3.04 0.80 5.78
CA ILE A 103 2.80 -0.15 4.68
C ILE A 103 3.45 0.25 3.35
N SER A 104 4.14 1.39 3.30
CA SER A 104 4.72 1.93 2.08
C SER A 104 6.17 2.36 2.31
N SER A 105 7.03 2.08 1.34
CA SER A 105 8.42 2.52 1.32
C SER A 105 8.63 3.82 0.53
N ALA A 106 7.56 4.47 0.05
CA ALA A 106 7.67 5.72 -0.70
C ALA A 106 8.29 6.81 0.18
N SER A 107 9.19 7.63 -0.37
CA SER A 107 9.85 8.70 0.40
C SER A 107 8.87 9.75 0.93
N CYS A 108 7.77 9.93 0.21
CA CYS A 108 6.66 10.82 0.55
C CYS A 108 5.61 10.17 1.48
N PHE A 109 5.84 8.93 1.93
CA PHE A 109 4.92 8.27 2.85
C PHE A 109 4.98 8.86 4.27
N GLN A 110 3.80 8.96 4.88
CA GLN A 110 3.55 9.36 6.26
C GLN A 110 2.62 8.36 6.96
N GLU A 111 3.12 7.74 8.02
CA GLU A 111 2.27 6.98 8.95
C GLU A 111 1.54 7.96 9.88
N GLU A 112 0.22 7.83 9.98
CA GLU A 112 -0.65 8.73 10.75
C GLU A 112 -1.73 7.92 11.49
N ASP A 113 -1.60 7.79 12.82
CA ASP A 113 -2.51 6.97 13.64
C ASP A 113 -3.99 7.36 13.50
N ASN A 114 -4.28 8.64 13.24
CA ASN A 114 -5.65 9.11 13.03
C ASN A 114 -6.34 8.43 11.85
N LEU A 115 -5.59 7.94 10.86
CA LEU A 115 -6.17 7.22 9.72
C LEU A 115 -6.74 5.84 10.11
N LYS A 116 -6.50 5.35 11.34
CA LYS A 116 -7.16 4.16 11.92
C LYS A 116 -8.54 4.48 12.54
N ILE A 117 -8.94 5.75 12.57
CA ILE A 117 -10.18 6.20 13.23
C ILE A 117 -11.23 6.51 12.16
N ALA A 118 -12.37 5.82 12.22
CA ALA A 118 -13.45 5.94 11.23
C ALA A 118 -13.96 7.38 11.03
N SER A 119 -13.97 8.19 12.10
CA SER A 119 -14.41 9.58 12.08
C SER A 119 -13.39 10.58 11.51
N THR A 120 -12.20 10.12 11.14
CA THR A 120 -11.20 10.97 10.48
C THR A 120 -11.69 11.37 9.10
N THR A 121 -11.63 12.68 8.83
CA THR A 121 -12.15 13.31 7.60
C THR A 121 -11.09 14.15 6.89
N SER A 122 -9.86 14.16 7.39
CA SER A 122 -8.77 14.91 6.79
C SER A 122 -7.41 14.27 7.03
N PHE A 123 -6.49 14.54 6.11
CA PHE A 123 -5.08 14.19 6.17
C PHE A 123 -4.24 15.36 5.65
N VAL A 124 -3.11 15.63 6.30
CA VAL A 124 -2.14 16.62 5.84
C VAL A 124 -0.89 15.89 5.39
N HIS A 125 -0.66 15.87 4.07
CA HIS A 125 0.60 15.44 3.49
C HIS A 125 1.63 16.55 3.69
N LEU A 126 2.45 16.40 4.75
CA LEU A 126 3.34 17.45 5.23
C LEU A 126 4.31 17.94 4.15
N ILE A 127 4.59 19.24 4.15
CA ILE A 127 5.55 19.89 3.22
C ILE A 127 6.93 19.21 3.20
N SER A 128 7.38 18.63 4.33
CA SER A 128 8.65 17.91 4.45
C SER A 128 8.63 16.52 3.81
N LYS A 129 7.46 16.05 3.39
CA LYS A 129 7.19 14.75 2.77
C LYS A 129 6.69 14.87 1.34
N LEU A 130 6.32 16.07 0.88
CA LEU A 130 5.87 16.24 -0.49
C LEU A 130 6.94 15.87 -1.52
N PRO A 131 6.53 15.33 -2.68
CA PRO A 131 7.43 15.07 -3.80
C PRO A 131 7.89 16.39 -4.46
N SER A 132 8.57 16.29 -5.61
CA SER A 132 8.89 17.47 -6.42
C SER A 132 7.64 18.23 -6.86
N SER A 133 7.80 19.51 -7.20
CA SER A 133 6.72 20.33 -7.75
C SER A 133 6.10 19.73 -9.01
N GLY A 134 4.84 20.05 -9.26
CA GLY A 134 4.04 19.53 -10.37
C GLY A 134 2.57 19.29 -9.98
N ILE A 135 1.78 18.80 -10.94
CA ILE A 135 0.38 18.47 -10.72
C ILE A 135 0.25 17.00 -10.32
N TYR A 136 -0.39 16.73 -9.18
CA TYR A 136 -0.65 15.38 -8.68
C TYR A 136 -2.14 15.13 -8.49
N PHE A 137 -2.53 13.86 -8.60
CA PHE A 137 -3.91 13.41 -8.43
C PHE A 137 -4.02 12.61 -7.15
N TYR A 138 -4.73 13.15 -6.16
CA TYR A 138 -4.95 12.50 -4.88
C TYR A 138 -6.24 11.70 -4.87
N ARG A 139 -6.26 10.61 -4.10
CA ARG A 139 -7.44 9.80 -3.79
C ARG A 139 -7.40 9.29 -2.35
N VAL A 140 -8.56 8.88 -1.85
CA VAL A 140 -8.72 8.25 -0.54
C VAL A 140 -9.37 6.89 -0.73
N GLY A 141 -8.75 5.85 -0.16
CA GLY A 141 -9.32 4.52 0.00
C GLY A 141 -9.84 4.32 1.41
N VAL A 142 -10.99 3.67 1.52
CA VAL A 142 -11.53 3.14 2.77
C VAL A 142 -11.20 1.66 2.78
N VAL A 143 -10.52 1.21 3.83
CA VAL A 143 -10.04 -0.15 3.96
C VAL A 143 -10.80 -0.85 5.07
N ASN A 144 -11.32 -2.04 4.78
CA ASN A 144 -12.00 -2.91 5.72
C ASN A 144 -11.19 -4.19 5.98
N TRP A 145 -11.34 -4.72 7.19
CA TRP A 145 -10.92 -6.05 7.57
C TRP A 145 -11.76 -7.10 6.85
N LYS A 146 -11.11 -8.15 6.38
CA LYS A 146 -11.79 -9.33 5.85
C LYS A 146 -12.38 -10.13 7.01
N LYS A 147 -13.59 -10.62 6.86
CA LYS A 147 -14.22 -11.49 7.87
C LYS A 147 -13.45 -12.80 7.99
N ARG A 148 -13.06 -13.16 9.20
CA ARG A 148 -12.35 -14.41 9.53
C ARG A 148 -12.25 -14.61 11.03
N ASP A 149 -11.91 -15.82 11.44
CA ASP A 149 -11.52 -16.15 12.80
C ASP A 149 -10.14 -15.52 13.14
N TYR A 150 -10.14 -14.39 13.85
CA TYR A 150 -8.91 -13.69 14.26
C TYR A 150 -8.40 -14.16 15.63
N ASP A 151 -9.28 -14.65 16.50
CA ASP A 151 -8.96 -15.04 17.87
C ASP A 151 -8.82 -16.57 18.07
N GLY A 152 -9.18 -17.36 17.06
CA GLY A 152 -9.08 -18.81 17.05
C GLY A 152 -10.24 -19.50 17.77
N ASP A 153 -11.37 -18.83 18.00
CA ASP A 153 -12.54 -19.40 18.69
C ASP A 153 -13.44 -20.26 17.80
N GLY A 154 -13.15 -20.30 16.49
CA GLY A 154 -13.89 -21.03 15.48
C GLY A 154 -15.07 -20.27 14.86
N LYS A 155 -15.21 -18.97 15.09
CA LYS A 155 -16.18 -18.08 14.45
C LYS A 155 -15.48 -16.96 13.68
N ASP A 156 -16.16 -16.43 12.67
CA ASP A 156 -15.63 -15.27 11.94
C ASP A 156 -15.93 -13.96 12.70
N ASP A 157 -14.91 -13.14 12.88
CA ASP A 157 -15.02 -11.76 13.35
C ASP A 157 -14.98 -10.78 12.18
N ASN A 158 -15.61 -9.62 12.37
CA ASN A 158 -15.53 -8.53 11.39
C ASN A 158 -14.18 -7.79 11.46
N SER A 159 -13.46 -7.84 12.58
CA SER A 159 -12.18 -7.17 12.80
C SER A 159 -11.38 -7.82 13.93
N PRO A 160 -10.04 -7.71 13.93
CA PRO A 160 -9.21 -8.22 15.01
C PRO A 160 -9.38 -7.39 16.28
N SER A 161 -9.42 -8.05 17.43
CA SER A 161 -9.46 -7.39 18.75
C SER A 161 -8.19 -6.58 19.07
N VAL A 162 -7.05 -6.98 18.50
CA VAL A 162 -5.77 -6.27 18.59
C VAL A 162 -5.20 -6.10 17.18
N PRO A 163 -5.56 -5.01 16.48
CA PRO A 163 -5.03 -4.71 15.16
C PRO A 163 -3.51 -4.55 15.15
N THR A 164 -2.83 -5.15 14.16
CA THR A 164 -1.39 -4.98 13.93
C THR A 164 -1.13 -4.71 12.46
N GLN A 165 0.04 -4.15 12.13
CA GLN A 165 0.45 -3.93 10.74
C GLN A 165 0.44 -5.23 9.92
N SER A 166 0.96 -6.33 10.48
CA SER A 166 1.00 -7.61 9.77
C SER A 166 -0.40 -8.15 9.46
N LEU A 167 -1.36 -7.97 10.37
CA LEU A 167 -2.76 -8.30 10.10
C LEU A 167 -3.31 -7.39 9.01
N TYR A 168 -3.06 -6.07 9.10
CA TYR A 168 -3.53 -5.08 8.15
C TYR A 168 -3.10 -5.42 6.72
N GLU A 169 -1.82 -5.68 6.50
CA GLU A 169 -1.28 -6.06 5.19
C GLU A 169 -1.83 -7.39 4.66
N SER A 170 -2.17 -8.33 5.56
CA SER A 170 -2.60 -9.68 5.17
C SER A 170 -4.11 -9.79 4.94
N TYR A 171 -4.91 -9.07 5.73
CA TYR A 171 -6.32 -9.37 5.94
C TYR A 171 -7.24 -8.16 5.79
N THR A 172 -6.88 -7.26 4.88
CA THR A 172 -7.73 -6.14 4.51
C THR A 172 -8.10 -6.15 3.03
N GLU A 173 -9.08 -5.31 2.70
CA GLU A 173 -9.51 -4.97 1.35
C GLU A 173 -9.99 -3.52 1.27
N ILE A 174 -9.84 -2.91 0.10
CA ILE A 174 -10.44 -1.61 -0.21
C ILE A 174 -11.95 -1.83 -0.40
N ASP A 175 -12.74 -1.25 0.49
CA ASP A 175 -14.20 -1.23 0.44
C ASP A 175 -14.71 -0.17 -0.54
N ALA A 176 -14.10 1.02 -0.48
CA ALA A 176 -14.47 2.15 -1.31
C ALA A 176 -13.25 3.00 -1.68
N ILE A 177 -13.32 3.62 -2.86
CA ILE A 177 -12.31 4.57 -3.32
C ILE A 177 -12.98 5.85 -3.81
N SER A 178 -12.35 6.99 -3.52
CA SER A 178 -12.81 8.28 -3.98
C SER A 178 -12.56 8.51 -5.48
N GLY A 179 -13.22 9.54 -6.01
CA GLY A 179 -12.75 10.22 -7.22
C GLY A 179 -11.40 10.92 -6.99
N SER A 180 -10.74 11.32 -8.07
CA SER A 180 -9.48 12.09 -8.00
C SER A 180 -9.71 13.55 -7.65
N ALA A 181 -8.81 14.13 -6.84
CA ALA A 181 -8.65 15.58 -6.69
C ALA A 181 -7.28 16.02 -7.22
N ILE A 182 -7.27 17.11 -8.01
CA ILE A 182 -6.07 17.65 -8.64
C ILE A 182 -5.43 18.67 -7.71
N VAL A 183 -4.12 18.57 -7.50
CA VAL A 183 -3.35 19.52 -6.69
C VAL A 183 -2.06 19.90 -7.41
N GLU A 184 -1.83 21.19 -7.59
CA GLU A 184 -0.54 21.72 -8.02
C GLU A 184 0.33 22.02 -6.79
N ILE A 185 1.53 21.45 -6.76
CA ILE A 185 2.54 21.66 -5.72
C ILE A 185 3.61 22.61 -6.28
N TYR A 186 3.89 23.70 -5.56
CA TYR A 186 4.88 24.72 -5.91
C TYR A 186 6.08 24.72 -4.95
#